data_AF-A0A948CW97-F1
#
_entry.id   AF-A0A948CW97-F1
#
_cell.length_a   1.000
_cell.length_b   1.000
_cell.length_c   1.000
_cell.angle_alpha   90.00
_cell.angle_beta   90.00
_cell.angle_gamma   90.00
#
_symmetry.space_group_name_H-M   'P 1'
#
loop_
_entity.id
_entity.type
_entity.pdbx_description
1 polymer ?
#
loop_
_entity_poly.entity_id
_entity_poly.type
_entity_poly.pdbx_seq_one_letter_code
_entity_poly.pdbx_strand_id
1 'polypeptide(L)'
;MKSLYLFFGDEEYLIKSKLRSLKEKHKNASLETYDHNTTAEVLAETLRMSSLFAPERLIIVEDINLARSEWLLEVMPDLSPGTTLVLLPEQVDRRNKVFKYFSKHGEIFEARAYAPWQQEEAAEVILKEANISRPAARL
;
A
#
# COMPACT_ATOMS: atom_id res chain seq x y z
N MET A 1 -1.33 -2.53 -16.99
CA MET A 1 -0.64 -3.38 -15.98
C MET A 1 -1.57 -3.53 -14.78
N LYS A 2 -1.64 -4.71 -14.15
CA LYS A 2 -2.29 -4.89 -12.84
C LYS A 2 -1.18 -4.93 -11.79
N SER A 3 -1.28 -4.13 -10.73
CA SER A 3 -0.26 -4.10 -9.67
C SER A 3 -0.91 -4.30 -8.31
N LEU A 4 -0.38 -5.23 -7.53
CA LEU A 4 -0.86 -5.57 -6.21
C LEU A 4 0.20 -5.17 -5.18
N TYR A 5 -0.18 -4.40 -4.18
CA TYR A 5 0.70 -3.97 -3.10
C TYR A 5 0.09 -4.30 -1.74
N LEU A 6 0.89 -4.82 -0.82
CA LEU A 6 0.51 -5.01 0.58
C LEU A 6 1.53 -4.33 1.48
N PHE A 7 1.09 -3.27 2.17
CA PHE A 7 1.94 -2.43 3.01
C PHE A 7 1.54 -2.61 4.46
N PHE A 8 2.48 -2.99 5.32
CA PHE A 8 2.22 -3.26 6.74
C PHE A 8 3.48 -3.03 7.57
N GLY A 9 3.36 -3.09 8.90
CA GLY A 9 4.47 -2.99 9.82
C GLY A 9 4.20 -1.98 10.93
N ASP A 10 5.16 -1.86 11.85
CA ASP A 10 4.99 -1.06 13.07
C ASP A 10 5.36 0.42 12.85
N GLU A 11 6.09 0.73 11.78
CA GLU A 11 6.55 2.10 11.49
C GLU A 11 5.62 2.82 10.52
N GLU A 12 4.61 3.51 11.07
CA GLU A 12 3.55 4.20 10.31
C GLU A 12 4.10 5.28 9.37
N TYR A 13 5.19 5.96 9.75
CA TYR A 13 5.83 6.97 8.89
C TYR A 13 6.29 6.38 7.56
N LEU A 14 6.96 5.23 7.60
CA LEU A 14 7.48 4.56 6.41
C LEU A 14 6.34 4.07 5.50
N ILE A 15 5.24 3.59 6.08
CA ILE A 15 4.03 3.22 5.31
C ILE A 15 3.49 4.45 4.59
N LYS A 16 3.30 5.57 5.30
CA LYS A 16 2.80 6.83 4.72
C LYS A 16 3.72 7.37 3.64
N SER A 17 5.03 7.31 3.83
CA SER A 17 6.02 7.73 2.82
C SER A 17 5.95 6.86 1.57
N LYS A 18 5.95 5.53 1.72
CA LYS A 18 5.85 4.59 0.60
C LYS A 18 4.54 4.80 -0.17
N LEU A 19 3.43 5.02 0.54
CA LEU A 19 2.14 5.32 -0.06
C LEU A 19 2.15 6.67 -0.82
N ARG A 20 2.78 7.71 -0.26
CA ARG A 20 2.96 9.01 -0.94
C ARG A 20 3.75 8.84 -2.24
N SER A 21 4.88 8.15 -2.19
CA SER A 21 5.70 7.87 -3.37
C SER A 21 4.92 7.10 -4.44
N LEU A 22 4.07 6.16 -4.03
CA LEU A 22 3.20 5.42 -4.94
C LEU A 22 2.12 6.33 -5.55
N LYS A 23 1.48 7.20 -4.76
CA LYS A 23 0.52 8.20 -5.26
C LYS A 23 1.15 9.14 -6.27
N GLU A 24 2.38 9.60 -6.05
CA GLU A 24 3.11 10.45 -7.01
C GLU A 24 3.41 9.72 -8.32
N LYS A 25 3.79 8.44 -8.26
CA LYS A 25 3.98 7.59 -9.45
C LYS A 25 2.68 7.44 -10.26
N HIS A 26 1.53 7.50 -9.58
CA HIS A 26 0.19 7.38 -10.15
C HIS A 26 -0.56 8.72 -10.15
N LYS A 27 0.12 9.87 -10.23
CA LYS A 27 -0.49 11.21 -10.12
C LYS A 27 -1.62 11.52 -11.14
N ASN A 28 -1.66 10.80 -12.25
CA ASN A 28 -2.67 10.94 -13.30
C ASN A 28 -3.78 9.87 -13.23
N ALA A 29 -3.69 8.92 -12.28
CA ALA A 29 -4.70 7.89 -12.07
C ALA A 29 -5.85 8.44 -11.21
N SER A 30 -7.04 7.87 -11.33
CA SER A 30 -8.10 8.11 -10.36
C SER A 30 -7.72 7.48 -9.02
N LEU A 31 -7.86 8.22 -7.92
CA LEU A 31 -7.55 7.74 -6.57
C LEU A 31 -8.86 7.45 -5.82
N GLU A 32 -8.98 6.23 -5.32
CA GLU A 32 -10.12 5.78 -4.52
C GLU A 32 -9.59 5.14 -3.22
N THR A 33 -10.11 5.55 -2.06
CA THR A 33 -9.72 4.99 -0.76
C THR A 33 -10.95 4.40 -0.08
N TYR A 34 -10.80 3.20 0.47
CA TYR A 34 -11.80 2.47 1.23
C TYR A 34 -11.23 2.02 2.56
N ASP A 35 -12.10 1.71 3.51
CA ASP A 35 -11.72 1.23 4.85
C ASP A 35 -12.66 0.09 5.31
N HIS A 36 -12.58 -0.25 6.59
CA HIS A 36 -13.42 -1.28 7.24
C HIS A 36 -14.94 -1.01 7.19
N ASN A 37 -15.39 0.21 6.86
CA ASN A 37 -16.82 0.55 6.72
C ASN A 37 -17.38 0.13 5.36
N THR A 38 -16.52 -0.21 4.39
CA THR A 38 -16.93 -0.66 3.06
C THR A 38 -17.25 -2.14 3.08
N THR A 39 -18.42 -2.53 2.55
CA THR A 39 -18.78 -3.95 2.50
C THR A 39 -17.95 -4.70 1.45
N ALA A 40 -17.82 -6.02 1.66
CA ALA A 40 -17.09 -6.89 0.74
C ALA A 40 -17.70 -6.86 -0.68
N GLU A 41 -19.02 -6.79 -0.78
CA GLU A 41 -19.76 -6.76 -2.05
C GLU A 41 -19.45 -5.50 -2.83
N VAL A 42 -19.51 -4.33 -2.18
CA VAL A 42 -19.21 -3.03 -2.80
C VAL A 42 -17.76 -3.01 -3.27
N LEU A 43 -16.82 -3.44 -2.43
CA LEU A 43 -15.41 -3.43 -2.81
C LEU A 43 -15.11 -4.43 -3.94
N ALA A 44 -15.72 -5.63 -3.92
CA ALA A 44 -15.60 -6.61 -4.99
C ALA A 44 -16.12 -6.09 -6.33
N GLU A 45 -17.26 -5.38 -6.33
CA GLU A 45 -17.81 -4.75 -7.52
C GLU A 45 -16.88 -3.66 -8.05
N THR A 46 -16.46 -2.72 -7.19
CA THR A 46 -15.53 -1.64 -7.55
C THR A 46 -14.25 -2.16 -8.22
N LEU A 47 -13.67 -3.23 -7.67
CA LEU A 47 -12.42 -3.83 -8.16
C LEU A 47 -12.57 -4.47 -9.55
N ARG A 48 -13.77 -4.95 -9.91
CA ARG A 48 -14.08 -5.53 -11.23
C ARG A 48 -14.51 -4.49 -12.26
N MET A 49 -15.07 -3.38 -11.81
CA MET A 49 -15.51 -2.31 -12.71
C MET A 49 -14.32 -1.65 -13.40
N SER A 50 -14.47 -1.36 -14.69
CA SER A 50 -13.53 -0.51 -15.42
C SER A 50 -13.74 0.96 -15.04
N SER A 51 -12.65 1.72 -14.94
CA SER A 51 -12.75 3.17 -14.78
C SER A 51 -13.31 3.81 -16.05
N LEU A 52 -14.29 4.70 -15.90
CA LEU A 52 -14.91 5.43 -17.02
C LEU A 52 -14.14 6.71 -17.38
N PHE A 53 -13.40 7.28 -16.42
CA PHE A 53 -12.85 8.64 -16.51
C PHE A 53 -11.32 8.67 -16.56
N ALA A 54 -10.65 7.59 -16.17
CA ALA A 54 -9.20 7.51 -16.17
C ALA A 54 -8.73 6.12 -16.63
N PRO A 55 -7.73 6.02 -17.51
CA PRO A 55 -7.22 4.72 -17.96
C PRO A 55 -6.50 3.94 -16.86
N GLU A 56 -6.06 4.63 -15.82
CA GLU A 56 -5.40 4.04 -14.64
C GLU A 56 -6.16 4.45 -13.37
N ARG A 57 -6.18 3.53 -12.40
CA ARG A 57 -6.78 3.76 -11.09
C ARG A 57 -5.91 3.19 -9.98
N LEU A 58 -5.84 3.93 -8.88
CA LEU A 58 -5.18 3.54 -7.64
C LEU A 58 -6.24 3.38 -6.56
N ILE A 59 -6.49 2.13 -6.16
CA ILE A 59 -7.43 1.77 -5.10
C ILE A 59 -6.62 1.42 -3.85
N ILE A 60 -6.90 2.11 -2.76
CA ILE A 60 -6.27 1.91 -1.46
C ILE A 60 -7.34 1.40 -0.50
N VAL A 61 -7.06 0.30 0.20
CA VAL A 61 -7.95 -0.26 1.22
C VAL A 61 -7.22 -0.28 2.55
N GLU A 62 -7.63 0.63 3.43
CA GLU A 62 -7.09 0.84 4.78
C GLU A 62 -7.82 -0.04 5.80
N ASP A 63 -7.16 -0.29 6.93
CA ASP A 63 -7.68 -1.04 8.08
C ASP A 63 -8.34 -2.39 7.72
N ILE A 64 -7.82 -3.08 6.70
CA ILE A 64 -8.44 -4.31 6.21
C ILE A 64 -8.06 -5.52 7.08
N ASN A 65 -9.06 -6.28 7.53
CA ASN A 65 -8.83 -7.54 8.22
C ASN A 65 -8.63 -8.70 7.21
N LEU A 66 -7.38 -9.10 6.98
CA LEU A 66 -7.05 -10.16 6.01
C LEU A 66 -7.74 -11.51 6.28
N ALA A 67 -8.05 -11.83 7.54
CA ALA A 67 -8.74 -13.09 7.87
C ALA A 67 -10.20 -13.08 7.42
N ARG A 68 -10.83 -11.90 7.37
CA ARG A 68 -12.21 -11.71 6.90
C ARG A 68 -12.30 -11.38 5.42
N SER A 69 -11.15 -11.23 4.74
CA SER A 69 -11.08 -10.78 3.35
C SER A 69 -10.59 -11.86 2.38
N GLU A 70 -10.79 -13.15 2.68
CA GLU A 70 -10.44 -14.25 1.76
C GLU A 70 -11.16 -14.15 0.40
N TRP A 71 -12.33 -13.49 0.35
CA TRP A 71 -13.06 -13.20 -0.89
C TRP A 71 -12.22 -12.41 -1.92
N LEU A 72 -11.21 -11.65 -1.47
CA LEU A 72 -10.28 -10.95 -2.38
C LEU A 72 -9.55 -11.92 -3.32
N LEU A 73 -9.34 -13.18 -2.92
CA LEU A 73 -8.68 -14.19 -3.75
C LEU A 73 -9.48 -14.50 -5.03
N GLU A 74 -10.80 -14.33 -4.98
CA GLU A 74 -11.69 -14.51 -6.14
C GLU A 74 -11.77 -13.25 -7.02
N VAL A 75 -11.38 -12.10 -6.49
CA VAL A 75 -11.52 -10.80 -7.17
C VAL A 75 -10.19 -10.35 -7.79
N MET A 76 -9.07 -10.56 -7.09
CA MET A 76 -7.74 -10.10 -7.53
C MET A 76 -7.26 -10.64 -8.88
N PRO A 77 -7.55 -11.90 -9.29
CA PRO A 77 -7.22 -12.36 -10.65
C PRO A 77 -7.91 -11.53 -11.74
N ASP A 78 -9.14 -11.09 -11.44
CA ASP A 78 -10.06 -10.45 -12.37
C ASP A 78 -10.17 -8.94 -12.19
N LEU A 79 -9.17 -8.29 -11.57
CA LEU A 79 -9.14 -6.83 -11.48
C LEU A 79 -9.27 -6.19 -12.87
N SER A 80 -9.99 -5.09 -12.96
CA SER A 80 -10.09 -4.37 -14.23
C SER A 80 -8.72 -3.88 -14.71
N PRO A 81 -8.48 -3.84 -16.03
CA PRO A 81 -7.21 -3.33 -16.58
C PRO A 81 -6.91 -1.90 -16.10
N GLY A 82 -5.64 -1.64 -15.78
CA GLY A 82 -5.21 -0.32 -15.28
C GLY A 82 -5.40 -0.13 -13.78
N THR A 83 -5.91 -1.14 -13.07
CA THR A 83 -6.07 -1.11 -11.62
C THR A 83 -4.79 -1.45 -10.87
N THR A 84 -4.42 -0.56 -9.97
CA THR A 84 -3.45 -0.80 -8.90
C THR A 84 -4.18 -0.89 -7.58
N LEU A 85 -4.02 -2.00 -6.86
CA LEU A 85 -4.62 -2.23 -5.54
C LEU A 85 -3.54 -2.20 -4.47
N VAL A 86 -3.78 -1.43 -3.40
CA VAL A 86 -2.94 -1.36 -2.21
C VAL A 86 -3.76 -1.77 -1.00
N LEU A 87 -3.33 -2.78 -0.28
CA LEU A 87 -3.91 -3.16 1.02
C LEU A 87 -3.01 -2.66 2.16
N LEU A 88 -3.62 -1.97 3.11
CA LEU A 88 -3.03 -1.60 4.39
C LEU A 88 -3.81 -2.35 5.49
N PRO A 89 -3.43 -3.58 5.81
CA PRO A 89 -4.13 -4.37 6.81
C PRO A 89 -3.86 -3.86 8.23
N GLU A 90 -4.88 -3.96 9.09
CA GLU A 90 -4.76 -3.64 10.52
C GLU A 90 -3.71 -4.55 11.21
N GLN A 91 -3.73 -5.84 10.87
CA GLN A 91 -2.77 -6.84 11.35
C GLN A 91 -2.44 -7.84 10.25
N VAL A 92 -1.23 -8.39 10.29
CA VAL A 92 -0.74 -9.36 9.31
C VAL A 92 -0.47 -10.71 9.97
N ASP A 93 -1.21 -11.74 9.52
CA ASP A 93 -0.80 -13.14 9.67
C ASP A 93 -0.17 -13.61 8.35
N ARG A 94 1.14 -13.87 8.35
CA ARG A 94 1.87 -14.33 7.15
C ARG A 94 1.43 -15.70 6.64
N ARG A 95 0.69 -16.46 7.45
CA ARG A 95 0.12 -17.76 7.05
C ARG A 95 -1.18 -17.59 6.27
N ASN A 96 -1.82 -16.41 6.35
CA ASN A 96 -3.07 -16.07 5.66
C ASN A 96 -2.92 -16.21 4.14
N LYS A 97 -3.98 -16.69 3.47
CA LYS A 97 -3.97 -16.95 2.03
C LYS A 97 -3.88 -15.67 1.20
N VAL A 98 -4.53 -14.59 1.62
CA VAL A 98 -4.43 -13.26 0.98
C VAL A 98 -2.99 -12.77 1.05
N PHE A 99 -2.34 -12.82 2.22
CA PHE A 99 -0.93 -12.46 2.35
C PHE A 99 -0.03 -13.27 1.40
N LYS A 100 -0.23 -14.60 1.36
CA LYS A 100 0.52 -15.49 0.46
C LYS A 100 0.27 -15.19 -1.02
N TYR A 101 -0.94 -14.73 -1.37
CA TYR A 101 -1.26 -14.32 -2.73
C TYR A 101 -0.47 -13.07 -3.13
N PHE A 102 -0.45 -12.03 -2.27
CA PHE A 102 0.37 -10.84 -2.51
C PHE A 102 1.87 -11.18 -2.58
N SER A 103 2.34 -12.12 -1.76
CA SER A 103 3.74 -12.57 -1.80
C SER A 103 4.14 -13.20 -3.14
N LYS A 104 3.18 -13.76 -3.89
CA LYS A 104 3.40 -14.43 -5.17
C LYS A 104 3.12 -13.54 -6.37
N HIS A 105 2.14 -12.64 -6.26
CA HIS A 105 1.56 -11.92 -7.39
C HIS A 105 1.69 -10.40 -7.28
N GLY A 106 2.30 -9.88 -6.20
CA GLY A 106 2.43 -8.46 -5.92
C GLY A 106 3.75 -8.10 -5.24
N GLU A 107 3.82 -6.86 -4.77
CA GLU A 107 4.91 -6.33 -3.95
C GLU A 107 4.45 -6.23 -2.50
N ILE A 108 5.32 -6.69 -1.60
CA ILE A 108 5.13 -6.57 -0.16
C ILE A 108 6.11 -5.55 0.38
N PHE A 109 5.60 -4.59 1.15
CA PHE A 109 6.41 -3.63 1.90
C PHE A 109 6.14 -3.79 3.39
N GLU A 110 7.19 -4.13 4.13
CA GLU A 110 7.17 -4.27 5.58
C GLU A 110 7.94 -3.10 6.21
N ALA A 111 7.22 -2.17 6.82
CA ALA A 111 7.74 -1.03 7.55
C ALA A 111 8.19 -1.46 8.94
N ARG A 112 9.47 -1.82 9.07
CA ARG A 112 10.06 -2.16 10.37
C ARG A 112 10.54 -0.91 11.07
N ALA A 113 10.30 -0.85 12.38
CA ALA A 113 10.96 0.13 13.23
C ALA A 113 12.48 0.00 13.08
N TYR A 114 13.16 1.14 12.99
CA TYR A 114 14.62 1.18 12.99
C TYR A 114 15.14 0.72 14.35
N ALA A 115 16.10 -0.19 14.33
CA ALA A 115 16.80 -0.53 15.56
C ALA A 115 17.61 0.67 16.08
N PRO A 116 17.96 0.73 17.37
CA PRO A 116 18.72 1.85 17.94
C PRO A 116 20.05 2.14 17.23
N TRP A 117 20.66 1.14 16.60
CA TRP A 117 21.90 1.30 15.83
C TRP A 117 21.69 1.77 14.37
N GLN A 118 20.45 1.86 13.90
CA GLN A 118 20.09 2.34 12.56
C GLN A 118 19.57 3.79 12.55
N GLN A 119 19.75 4.52 13.66
CA GLN A 119 19.27 5.89 13.82
C GLN A 119 19.82 6.84 12.73
N GLU A 120 21.07 6.65 12.29
CA GLU A 120 21.66 7.46 11.23
C GLU A 120 21.00 7.22 9.86
N GLU A 121 20.69 5.95 9.55
CA GLU A 121 19.99 5.55 8.33
C GLU A 121 18.55 6.11 8.31
N ALA A 122 17.84 6.01 9.45
CA ALA A 122 16.52 6.61 9.62
C ALA A 122 16.54 8.12 9.38
N ALA A 123 17.52 8.82 9.96
CA ALA A 123 17.68 10.26 9.81
C ALA A 123 17.97 10.65 8.35
N GLU A 124 18.79 9.87 7.63
CA GLU A 124 19.05 10.12 6.21
C GLU A 124 17.80 9.98 5.33
N VAL A 125 16.97 8.96 5.58
CA VAL A 125 15.71 8.77 4.87
C VAL A 125 14.77 9.97 5.08
N ILE A 126 14.61 10.40 6.34
CA ILE A 126 13.75 11.55 6.69
C ILE A 126 14.27 12.84 6.04
N LEU A 127 15.59 13.10 6.09
CA LEU A 127 16.20 14.29 5.50
C LEU A 127 16.03 14.32 3.98
N LYS A 128 16.17 13.18 3.31
CA LYS A 128 15.95 13.03 1.87
C LYS A 128 14.49 13.33 1.50
N GLU A 129 13.54 12.85 2.27
CA GLU A 129 12.11 13.11 2.03
C GLU A 129 11.70 14.55 2.29
N ALA A 130 12.29 15.19 3.31
CA ALA A 130 12.03 16.59 3.62
C ALA A 130 12.72 17.56 2.63
N ASN A 131 13.57 17.05 1.73
CA ASN A 131 14.46 17.83 0.87
C ASN A 131 15.35 18.80 1.67
N ILE A 132 15.70 18.42 2.90
CA ILE A 132 16.52 19.21 3.83
C ILE A 132 17.95 18.67 3.76
N SER A 133 18.90 19.50 3.30
CA SER A 133 20.33 19.18 3.45
C SER A 133 20.76 19.30 4.91
N ARG A 134 21.63 18.39 5.37
CA ARG A 134 22.22 18.47 6.72
C ARG A 134 22.87 19.85 6.90
N PRO A 135 22.58 20.59 7.98
CA PRO A 135 23.36 21.77 8.30
C PRO A 135 24.80 21.32 8.56
N ALA A 136 25.77 21.98 7.89
CA ALA A 136 27.18 21.69 8.09
C ALA A 136 27.51 21.77 9.59
N ALA A 137 28.09 20.71 10.14
CA ALA A 137 28.54 20.68 11.52
C ALA A 137 29.48 21.87 11.75
N ARG A 138 29.07 22.82 12.57
CA ARG A 138 29.94 23.90 13.02
C ARG A 138 30.92 23.29 14.03
N LEU A 139 32.18 23.15 13.61
CA LEU A 139 33.34 22.96 14.48
C LEU A 139 33.60 24.22 15.29
#